data_AF-A0A538FGQ0-F1
#
_entry.id   AF-A0A538FGQ0-F1
#
_cell.length_a   1.000
_cell.length_b   1.000
_cell.length_c   1.000
_cell.angle_alpha   90.00
_cell.angle_beta   90.00
_cell.angle_gamma   90.00
#
_symmetry.space_group_name_H-M   'P 1'
#
loop_
_entity.id
_entity.type
_entity.pdbx_description
1 polymer ?
#
loop_
_entity_poly.entity_id
_entity_poly.type
_entity_poly.pdbx_seq_one_letter_code
_entity_poly.pdbx_strand_id
1 'polypeptide(L)'
;MSRFLASPRRRRRLTWLGVVVAVGLAVLVSFVFFRNTAPAHAPKFTKGKPSEYREPKAVKHSRYERLTAIGVATEFLRTALTRRDVDRSWVLTEASLHQGYTRAQWDTGNELPFPPYHYRVIRWRPDYSYRTRIGLQVALFPAKNEHQRAAVFYLDLRRHGSGKHERWLVSEFVPAPSSGSTAPGIGEGASDLHISLPTSGTSKSPLSATWLLLPLSAFSLIFLVPLGLGVRGFVRNRRAMREYEAAATYRSTSSPS
;
A
#
# COMPACT_ATOMS: atom_id res chain seq x y z
N MET A 1 53.09 3.95 33.88
CA MET A 1 51.67 4.01 33.42
C MET A 1 51.43 2.94 32.36
N SER A 2 51.14 1.68 32.72
CA SER A 2 50.68 0.63 31.77
C SER A 2 50.53 -0.75 32.44
N ARG A 3 49.54 -0.97 33.31
CA ARG A 3 49.22 -2.33 33.81
C ARG A 3 47.73 -2.69 33.85
N PHE A 4 46.87 -2.00 33.09
CA PHE A 4 45.43 -2.34 32.99
C PHE A 4 45.02 -3.11 31.71
N LEU A 5 45.98 -3.49 30.85
CA LEU A 5 45.73 -4.12 29.55
C LEU A 5 45.96 -5.64 29.48
N ALA A 6 46.12 -6.33 30.61
CA ALA A 6 46.48 -7.76 30.68
C ALA A 6 45.30 -8.69 31.01
N SER A 7 44.08 -8.41 30.50
CA SER A 7 42.96 -9.37 30.58
C SER A 7 42.30 -9.55 29.21
N PRO A 8 42.38 -10.74 28.59
CA PRO A 8 41.80 -11.04 27.27
C PRO A 8 40.29 -10.74 27.18
N ARG A 9 39.58 -10.86 28.32
CA ARG A 9 38.13 -10.65 28.41
C ARG A 9 37.76 -9.15 28.41
N ARG A 10 38.62 -8.28 28.95
CA ARG A 10 38.41 -6.81 28.89
C ARG A 10 38.72 -6.26 27.50
N ARG A 11 39.75 -6.77 26.81
CA ARG A 11 40.04 -6.41 25.42
C ARG A 11 38.88 -6.74 24.49
N ARG A 12 38.31 -7.95 24.59
CA ARG A 12 37.14 -8.35 23.79
C ARG A 12 35.91 -7.47 24.00
N ARG A 13 35.70 -6.96 25.21
CA ARG A 13 34.60 -6.03 25.51
C ARG A 13 34.86 -4.63 24.96
N LEU A 14 36.10 -4.15 25.06
CA LEU A 14 36.49 -2.85 24.51
C LEU A 14 36.38 -2.84 22.98
N THR A 15 36.77 -3.94 22.32
CA THR A 15 36.64 -4.08 20.85
C THR A 15 35.18 -4.10 20.42
N TRP A 16 34.30 -4.83 21.11
CA TRP A 16 32.87 -4.84 20.79
C TRP A 16 32.22 -3.47 21.01
N LEU A 17 32.60 -2.76 22.08
CA LEU A 17 32.09 -1.43 22.35
C LEU A 17 32.57 -0.43 21.28
N GLY A 18 33.82 -0.54 20.83
CA GLY A 18 34.35 0.22 19.70
C GLY A 18 33.61 -0.07 18.39
N VAL A 19 33.30 -1.34 18.10
CA VAL A 19 32.55 -1.74 16.89
C VAL A 19 31.13 -1.16 16.91
N VAL A 20 30.42 -1.23 18.04
CA VAL A 20 29.05 -0.67 18.14
C VAL A 20 29.06 0.85 17.95
N VAL A 21 30.02 1.55 18.55
CA VAL A 21 30.17 3.01 18.37
C VAL A 21 30.49 3.36 16.92
N ALA A 22 31.38 2.59 16.27
CA ALA A 22 31.74 2.81 14.87
C ALA A 22 30.55 2.60 13.92
N VAL A 23 29.77 1.54 14.12
CA VAL A 23 28.56 1.28 13.31
C VAL A 23 27.49 2.35 13.56
N GLY A 24 27.28 2.77 14.81
CA GLY A 24 26.35 3.85 15.14
C GLY A 24 26.74 5.18 14.47
N LEU A 25 28.02 5.54 14.50
CA LEU A 25 28.55 6.71 13.81
C LEU A 25 28.39 6.59 12.28
N ALA A 26 28.67 5.43 11.69
CA ALA A 26 28.52 5.22 10.26
C ALA A 26 27.07 5.40 9.80
N VAL A 27 26.09 4.90 10.56
CA VAL A 27 24.66 5.09 10.25
C VAL A 27 24.26 6.56 10.38
N LEU A 28 24.76 7.26 11.41
CA LEU A 28 24.43 8.67 11.66
C LEU A 28 25.04 9.57 10.59
N VAL A 29 26.30 9.33 10.20
CA VAL A 29 26.95 9.97 9.05
C VAL A 29 26.17 9.65 7.77
N SER A 30 25.79 8.39 7.55
CA SER A 30 25.03 8.02 6.36
C SER A 30 23.69 8.75 6.28
N PHE A 31 22.98 8.92 7.40
CA PHE A 31 21.70 9.63 7.45
C PHE A 31 21.83 11.15 7.25
N VAL A 32 22.92 11.74 7.75
CA VAL A 32 23.20 13.18 7.61
C VAL A 32 23.69 13.52 6.19
N PHE A 33 24.58 12.71 5.63
CA PHE A 33 25.25 12.99 4.36
C PHE A 33 24.51 12.41 3.13
N PHE A 34 23.87 11.23 3.24
CA PHE A 34 23.01 10.68 2.19
C PHE A 34 21.54 11.06 2.42
N ARG A 35 21.29 12.34 2.72
CA ARG A 35 19.94 12.90 2.61
C ARG A 35 19.46 12.72 1.18
N ASN A 36 18.20 12.32 1.02
CA ASN A 36 17.52 12.18 -0.27
C ASN A 36 17.88 13.34 -1.21
N THR A 37 18.78 13.08 -2.16
CA THR A 37 19.30 14.07 -3.12
C THR A 37 18.35 14.25 -4.31
N ALA A 38 17.13 13.72 -4.25
CA ALA A 38 16.12 14.03 -5.24
C ALA A 38 15.89 15.55 -5.22
N PRO A 39 16.15 16.27 -6.34
CA PRO A 39 15.81 17.67 -6.41
C PRO A 39 14.31 17.78 -6.19
N ALA A 40 13.92 18.66 -5.25
CA ALA A 40 12.52 19.00 -5.07
C ALA A 40 11.98 19.45 -6.42
N HIS A 41 11.07 18.66 -6.99
CA HIS A 41 10.36 19.05 -8.20
C HIS A 41 9.41 20.18 -7.81
N ALA A 42 9.94 21.41 -7.81
CA ALA A 42 9.09 22.59 -7.77
C ALA A 42 8.23 22.55 -9.04
N PRO A 43 6.90 22.41 -8.92
CA PRO A 43 6.05 22.43 -10.10
C PRO A 43 6.31 23.73 -10.86
N LYS A 44 6.69 23.62 -12.12
CA LYS A 44 6.86 24.76 -13.02
C LYS A 44 5.47 25.32 -13.34
N PHE A 45 4.95 26.18 -12.46
CA PHE A 45 3.71 26.90 -12.76
C PHE A 45 4.01 27.92 -13.86
N THR A 46 3.54 27.64 -15.07
CA THR A 46 3.53 28.64 -16.14
C THR A 46 2.53 29.73 -15.77
N LYS A 47 2.92 31.00 -15.86
CA LYS A 47 1.99 32.13 -15.71
C LYS A 47 0.98 32.07 -16.86
N GLY A 48 -0.18 31.49 -16.60
CA GLY A 48 -1.32 31.42 -17.51
C GLY A 48 -2.59 31.86 -16.77
N LYS A 49 -3.65 32.18 -17.52
CA LYS A 49 -4.97 32.42 -16.92
C LYS A 49 -5.35 31.19 -16.09
N PRO A 50 -5.91 31.33 -14.87
CA PRO A 50 -6.38 30.19 -14.09
C PRO A 50 -7.33 29.38 -14.96
N SER A 51 -7.01 28.10 -15.19
CA SER A 51 -7.98 27.18 -15.78
C SER A 51 -9.03 26.92 -14.71
N GLU A 52 -10.13 27.64 -14.77
CA GLU A 52 -11.29 27.37 -13.92
C GLU A 52 -11.86 26.02 -14.34
N TYR A 53 -11.63 24.98 -13.54
CA TYR A 53 -12.26 23.70 -13.73
C TYR A 53 -13.75 23.86 -13.46
N ARG A 54 -14.55 23.88 -14.53
CA ARG A 54 -16.01 23.85 -14.41
C ARG A 54 -16.44 22.42 -14.21
N GLU A 55 -16.97 22.14 -13.04
CA GLU A 55 -17.55 20.84 -12.76
C GLU A 55 -18.68 20.55 -13.77
N PRO A 56 -18.65 19.39 -14.44
CA PRO A 56 -19.70 19.02 -15.37
C PRO A 56 -21.06 18.95 -14.66
N LYS A 57 -22.10 19.52 -15.29
CA LYS A 57 -23.46 19.43 -14.75
C LYS A 57 -24.01 18.03 -14.94
N ALA A 58 -24.55 17.44 -13.87
CA ALA A 58 -25.28 16.18 -13.94
C ALA A 58 -26.48 16.31 -14.90
N VAL A 59 -26.66 15.34 -15.78
CA VAL A 59 -27.76 15.27 -16.76
C VAL A 59 -28.43 13.92 -16.65
N LYS A 60 -29.77 13.91 -16.76
CA LYS A 60 -30.53 12.67 -16.89
C LYS A 60 -30.50 12.22 -18.36
N HIS A 61 -29.80 11.12 -18.63
CA HIS A 61 -29.84 10.47 -19.94
C HIS A 61 -31.21 9.81 -20.21
N SER A 62 -31.57 9.75 -21.49
CA SER A 62 -32.77 9.00 -21.90
C SER A 62 -32.63 7.52 -21.56
N ARG A 63 -33.74 6.78 -21.51
CA ARG A 63 -33.69 5.33 -21.29
C ARG A 63 -32.88 4.63 -22.39
N TYR A 64 -33.05 5.05 -23.64
CA TYR A 64 -32.33 4.51 -24.79
C TYR A 64 -30.81 4.71 -24.64
N GLU A 65 -30.36 5.93 -24.35
CA GLU A 65 -28.94 6.23 -24.17
C GLU A 65 -28.30 5.40 -23.05
N ARG A 66 -29.00 5.24 -21.93
CA ARG A 66 -28.54 4.41 -20.81
C ARG A 66 -28.42 2.94 -21.20
N LEU A 67 -29.41 2.40 -21.93
CA LEU A 67 -29.37 1.02 -22.37
C LEU A 67 -28.24 0.77 -23.39
N THR A 68 -28.02 1.70 -24.32
CA THR A 68 -26.89 1.62 -25.26
C THR A 68 -25.55 1.63 -24.54
N ALA A 69 -25.38 2.54 -23.57
CA ALA A 69 -24.16 2.64 -22.76
C ALA A 69 -23.91 1.36 -21.93
N ILE A 70 -24.94 0.83 -21.26
CA ILE A 70 -24.86 -0.44 -20.51
C ILE A 70 -24.59 -1.62 -21.45
N GLY A 71 -25.14 -1.61 -22.66
CA GLY A 71 -24.87 -2.62 -23.68
C GLY A 71 -23.39 -2.66 -24.08
N VAL A 72 -22.80 -1.50 -24.37
CA VAL A 72 -21.35 -1.38 -24.65
C VAL A 72 -20.52 -1.88 -23.46
N ALA A 73 -20.86 -1.48 -22.24
CA ALA A 73 -20.15 -1.94 -21.04
C ALA A 73 -20.27 -3.46 -20.85
N THR A 74 -21.45 -4.03 -21.08
CA THR A 74 -21.68 -5.48 -20.97
C THR A 74 -20.86 -6.24 -22.00
N GLU A 75 -20.83 -5.76 -23.25
CA GLU A 75 -20.02 -6.37 -24.31
C GLU A 75 -18.52 -6.25 -24.04
N PHE A 76 -18.06 -5.12 -23.50
CA PHE A 76 -16.68 -4.96 -23.06
C PHE A 76 -16.34 -5.98 -21.96
N LEU A 77 -17.18 -6.12 -20.93
CA LEU A 77 -16.94 -7.10 -19.85
C LEU A 77 -16.92 -8.53 -20.39
N ARG A 78 -17.84 -8.86 -21.31
CA ARG A 78 -17.89 -10.18 -21.94
C ARG A 78 -16.62 -10.45 -22.73
N THR A 79 -16.17 -9.49 -23.53
CA THR A 79 -15.05 -9.72 -24.44
C THR A 79 -13.70 -9.64 -23.74
N ALA A 80 -13.49 -8.56 -22.97
CA ALA A 80 -12.21 -8.24 -22.37
C ALA A 80 -11.91 -9.04 -21.09
N LEU A 81 -12.88 -9.19 -20.17
CA LEU A 81 -12.61 -9.87 -18.89
C LEU A 81 -12.70 -11.39 -19.02
N THR A 82 -13.63 -11.92 -19.81
CA THR A 82 -13.73 -13.38 -20.00
C THR A 82 -12.75 -13.93 -21.05
N ARG A 83 -11.95 -13.04 -21.67
CA ARG A 83 -10.96 -13.36 -22.71
C ARG A 83 -11.56 -14.08 -23.92
N ARG A 84 -12.77 -13.69 -24.34
CA ARG A 84 -13.47 -14.24 -25.50
C ARG A 84 -13.66 -13.15 -26.54
N ASP A 85 -13.21 -13.36 -27.78
CA ASP A 85 -13.25 -12.31 -28.83
C ASP A 85 -12.59 -11.00 -28.36
N VAL A 86 -11.37 -11.10 -27.81
CA VAL A 86 -10.68 -9.96 -27.18
C VAL A 86 -10.45 -8.82 -28.18
N ASP A 87 -10.25 -9.14 -29.45
CA ASP A 87 -10.12 -8.20 -30.55
C ASP A 87 -11.32 -7.23 -30.66
N ARG A 88 -12.53 -7.69 -30.31
CA ARG A 88 -13.74 -6.86 -30.29
C ARG A 88 -13.72 -5.83 -29.16
N SER A 89 -13.06 -6.13 -28.04
CA SER A 89 -12.99 -5.19 -26.93
C SER A 89 -12.23 -3.92 -27.30
N TRP A 90 -11.26 -3.99 -28.23
CA TRP A 90 -10.50 -2.82 -28.70
C TRP A 90 -11.40 -1.72 -29.25
N VAL A 91 -12.43 -2.08 -30.03
CA VAL A 91 -13.36 -1.10 -30.63
C VAL A 91 -14.40 -0.60 -29.63
N LEU A 92 -14.56 -1.25 -28.48
CA LEU A 92 -15.46 -0.83 -27.40
C LEU A 92 -14.80 0.13 -26.41
N THR A 93 -13.48 0.28 -26.47
CA THR A 93 -12.66 1.09 -25.57
C THR A 93 -12.12 2.35 -26.24
N GLU A 94 -11.94 3.42 -25.46
CA GLU A 94 -11.26 4.66 -25.85
C GLU A 94 -9.73 4.45 -25.84
N ALA A 95 -9.01 5.26 -26.62
CA ALA A 95 -7.54 5.25 -26.69
C ALA A 95 -6.85 5.44 -25.32
N SER A 96 -7.53 6.00 -24.31
CA SER A 96 -7.01 6.10 -22.95
C SER A 96 -6.72 4.74 -22.32
N LEU A 97 -7.52 3.71 -22.63
CA LEU A 97 -7.32 2.34 -22.15
C LEU A 97 -6.23 1.58 -22.89
N HIS A 98 -5.86 2.05 -24.09
CA HIS A 98 -4.82 1.44 -24.92
C HIS A 98 -3.42 1.97 -24.63
N GLN A 99 -3.28 2.94 -23.72
CA GLN A 99 -1.99 3.53 -23.41
C GLN A 99 -0.99 2.46 -22.94
N GLY A 100 0.11 2.33 -23.67
CA GLY A 100 1.14 1.32 -23.39
C GLY A 100 0.93 -0.04 -24.06
N TYR A 101 -0.16 -0.22 -24.84
CA TYR A 101 -0.49 -1.47 -25.51
C TYR A 101 -0.67 -1.27 -27.00
N THR A 102 -0.03 -2.12 -27.80
CA THR A 102 -0.30 -2.22 -29.23
C THR A 102 -1.54 -3.06 -29.49
N ARG A 103 -2.11 -2.92 -30.69
CA ARG A 103 -3.25 -3.74 -31.11
C ARG A 103 -2.95 -5.25 -31.05
N ALA A 104 -1.77 -5.65 -31.54
CA ALA A 104 -1.36 -7.05 -31.52
C ALA A 104 -1.24 -7.59 -30.08
N GLN A 105 -0.68 -6.81 -29.16
CA GLN A 105 -0.58 -7.20 -27.74
C GLN A 105 -1.96 -7.35 -27.10
N TRP A 106 -2.87 -6.42 -27.41
CA TRP A 106 -4.25 -6.46 -26.92
C TRP A 106 -5.00 -7.71 -27.40
N ASP A 107 -4.87 -8.04 -28.68
CA ASP A 107 -5.55 -9.18 -29.30
C ASP A 107 -5.14 -10.53 -28.68
N THR A 108 -3.94 -10.62 -28.08
CA THR A 108 -3.53 -11.82 -27.33
C THR A 108 -4.36 -12.07 -26.07
N GLY A 109 -4.96 -11.03 -25.49
CA GLY A 109 -5.66 -11.08 -24.21
C GLY A 109 -4.78 -11.28 -22.97
N ASN A 110 -3.51 -11.67 -23.13
CA ASN A 110 -2.62 -11.96 -22.00
C ASN A 110 -2.01 -10.70 -21.39
N GLU A 111 -1.81 -9.67 -22.21
CA GLU A 111 -1.16 -8.42 -21.81
C GLU A 111 -2.17 -7.32 -21.43
N LEU A 112 -3.45 -7.63 -21.25
CA LEU A 112 -4.43 -6.59 -20.94
C LEU A 112 -4.19 -5.94 -19.55
N PRO A 113 -4.49 -4.64 -19.39
CA PRO A 113 -4.24 -3.89 -18.15
C PRO A 113 -5.09 -4.33 -16.95
N PHE A 114 -5.94 -5.35 -17.12
CA PHE A 114 -6.81 -5.92 -16.10
C PHE A 114 -6.80 -7.45 -16.19
N PRO A 115 -6.87 -8.15 -15.05
CA PRO A 115 -6.84 -9.61 -15.00
C PRO A 115 -8.11 -10.23 -15.60
N PRO A 116 -8.04 -11.49 -16.08
CA PRO A 116 -9.23 -12.21 -16.49
C PRO A 116 -10.18 -12.44 -15.32
N TYR A 117 -11.48 -12.34 -15.57
CA TYR A 117 -12.52 -12.52 -14.56
C TYR A 117 -13.73 -13.24 -15.15
N HIS A 118 -14.05 -14.43 -14.62
CA HIS A 118 -15.22 -15.20 -15.06
C HIS A 118 -16.39 -14.98 -14.11
N TYR A 119 -17.29 -14.10 -14.53
CA TYR A 119 -18.49 -13.77 -13.77
C TYR A 119 -19.71 -14.57 -14.26
N ARG A 120 -20.67 -14.75 -13.35
CA ARG A 120 -22.02 -15.24 -13.70
C ARG A 120 -23.09 -14.18 -13.51
N VAL A 121 -22.94 -13.33 -12.50
CA VAL A 121 -23.91 -12.28 -12.18
C VAL A 121 -23.19 -10.94 -12.25
N ILE A 122 -23.80 -9.99 -12.95
CA ILE A 122 -23.39 -8.59 -12.98
C ILE A 122 -24.47 -7.79 -12.27
N ARG A 123 -24.06 -6.89 -11.38
CA ARG A 123 -24.96 -5.89 -10.81
C ARG A 123 -24.41 -4.48 -11.07
N TRP A 124 -25.27 -3.59 -11.52
CA TRP A 124 -24.92 -2.24 -11.93
C TRP A 124 -25.44 -1.23 -10.91
N ARG A 125 -24.63 -0.23 -10.59
CA ARG A 125 -25.06 0.94 -9.84
C ARG A 125 -24.58 2.20 -10.58
N PRO A 126 -25.48 3.11 -10.99
CA PRO A 126 -25.08 4.39 -11.54
C PRO A 126 -24.30 5.20 -10.49
N ASP A 127 -23.17 5.77 -10.89
CA ASP A 127 -22.37 6.65 -10.03
C ASP A 127 -22.64 8.11 -10.38
N TYR A 128 -22.32 8.50 -11.61
CA TYR A 128 -22.60 9.83 -12.14
C TYR A 128 -23.00 9.78 -13.61
N SER A 129 -23.65 10.85 -14.07
CA SER A 129 -24.19 10.95 -15.42
C SER A 129 -24.08 12.39 -15.90
N TYR A 130 -23.19 12.61 -16.86
CA TYR A 130 -22.93 13.90 -17.51
C TYR A 130 -23.22 13.78 -19.00
N ARG A 131 -23.41 14.91 -19.68
CA ARG A 131 -23.76 14.94 -21.11
C ARG A 131 -22.90 14.03 -22.00
N THR A 132 -21.61 13.91 -21.70
CA THR A 132 -20.65 13.13 -22.49
C THR A 132 -20.02 11.97 -21.71
N ARG A 133 -20.41 11.73 -20.45
CA ARG A 133 -19.80 10.69 -19.61
C ARG A 133 -20.82 10.02 -18.70
N ILE A 134 -20.74 8.71 -18.58
CA ILE A 134 -21.53 7.93 -17.62
C ILE A 134 -20.55 7.10 -16.79
N GLY A 135 -20.57 7.30 -15.47
CA GLY A 135 -19.84 6.49 -14.51
C GLY A 135 -20.75 5.40 -13.93
N LEU A 136 -20.25 4.17 -13.91
CA LEU A 136 -20.93 3.00 -13.38
C LEU A 136 -20.04 2.30 -12.36
N GLN A 137 -20.65 1.88 -11.26
CA GLN A 137 -20.09 0.85 -10.39
C GLN A 137 -20.63 -0.51 -10.84
N VAL A 138 -19.72 -1.44 -11.08
CA VAL A 138 -20.05 -2.78 -11.55
C VAL A 138 -19.58 -3.79 -10.52
N ALA A 139 -20.51 -4.50 -9.90
CA ALA A 139 -20.18 -5.65 -9.07
C ALA A 139 -20.26 -6.92 -9.91
N LEU A 140 -19.13 -7.62 -9.99
CA LEU A 140 -18.99 -8.90 -10.66
C LEU A 140 -18.97 -10.00 -9.62
N PHE A 141 -19.83 -10.99 -9.81
CA PHE A 141 -19.89 -12.18 -8.96
C PHE A 141 -19.37 -13.40 -9.74
N PRO A 142 -18.47 -14.18 -9.14
CA PRO A 142 -17.81 -15.29 -9.80
C PRO A 142 -18.79 -16.41 -10.17
N ALA A 143 -18.41 -17.24 -11.15
CA ALA A 143 -19.10 -18.50 -11.41
C ALA A 143 -18.97 -19.49 -10.23
N LYS A 144 -19.89 -20.47 -10.12
CA LYS A 144 -20.01 -21.40 -8.96
C LYS A 144 -18.72 -22.18 -8.61
N ASN A 145 -17.78 -22.30 -9.56
CA ASN A 145 -16.57 -23.13 -9.45
C ASN A 145 -15.28 -22.31 -9.57
N GLU A 146 -15.36 -20.98 -9.49
CA GLU A 146 -14.20 -20.10 -9.56
C GLU A 146 -13.72 -19.75 -8.14
N HIS A 147 -12.41 -19.79 -7.91
CA HIS A 147 -11.81 -19.37 -6.62
C HIS A 147 -11.75 -17.84 -6.45
N GLN A 148 -12.23 -17.10 -7.44
CA GLN A 148 -12.25 -15.64 -7.45
C GLN A 148 -13.32 -15.13 -6.48
N ARG A 149 -13.06 -14.01 -5.78
CA ARG A 149 -14.06 -13.34 -4.95
C ARG A 149 -14.88 -12.36 -5.78
N ALA A 150 -16.08 -12.04 -5.31
CA ALA A 150 -16.85 -10.95 -5.89
C ALA A 150 -16.05 -9.64 -5.80
N ALA A 151 -16.04 -8.88 -6.89
CA ALA A 151 -15.23 -7.69 -7.04
C ALA A 151 -16.07 -6.53 -7.59
N VAL A 152 -15.77 -5.32 -7.15
CA VAL A 152 -16.42 -4.10 -7.62
C VAL A 152 -15.42 -3.28 -8.43
N PHE A 153 -15.85 -2.78 -9.58
CA PHE A 153 -15.06 -1.95 -10.48
C PHE A 153 -15.77 -0.63 -10.75
N TYR A 154 -15.00 0.44 -10.91
CA TYR A 154 -15.46 1.65 -11.58
C TYR A 154 -15.27 1.49 -13.08
N LEU A 155 -16.32 1.81 -13.82
CA LEU A 155 -16.36 1.76 -15.28
C LEU A 155 -16.93 3.07 -15.79
N ASP A 156 -16.12 3.80 -16.55
CA ASP A 156 -16.54 5.05 -17.18
C ASP A 156 -16.74 4.86 -18.68
N LEU A 157 -17.85 5.39 -19.17
CA LEU A 157 -18.19 5.45 -20.58
C LEU A 157 -18.13 6.89 -21.04
N ARG A 158 -17.45 7.13 -22.17
CA ARG A 158 -17.38 8.43 -22.82
C ARG A 158 -18.10 8.39 -24.16
N ARG A 159 -18.85 9.45 -24.44
CA ARG A 159 -19.53 9.66 -25.71
C ARG A 159 -18.57 10.27 -26.72
N HIS A 160 -18.47 9.64 -27.88
CA HIS A 160 -17.70 10.14 -29.03
C HIS A 160 -18.61 10.34 -30.24
N GLY A 161 -18.26 11.32 -31.08
CA GLY A 161 -19.03 11.67 -32.27
C GLY A 161 -20.31 12.45 -31.96
N SER A 162 -21.15 12.60 -32.98
CA SER A 162 -22.44 13.28 -32.89
C SER A 162 -23.43 12.72 -33.90
N GLY A 163 -24.73 12.83 -33.60
CA GLY A 163 -25.81 12.38 -34.48
C GLY A 163 -25.75 10.89 -34.77
N LYS A 164 -25.66 10.52 -36.05
CA LYS A 164 -25.67 9.11 -36.50
C LYS A 164 -24.36 8.36 -36.26
N HIS A 165 -23.26 9.05 -35.99
CA HIS A 165 -21.95 8.45 -35.71
C HIS A 165 -21.61 8.46 -34.22
N GLU A 166 -22.62 8.69 -33.37
CA GLU A 166 -22.44 8.68 -31.94
C GLU A 166 -22.17 7.26 -31.44
N ARG A 167 -21.13 7.13 -30.63
CA ARG A 167 -20.76 5.87 -29.96
C ARG A 167 -20.35 6.12 -28.53
N TRP A 168 -20.74 5.20 -27.67
CA TRP A 168 -20.20 5.09 -26.32
C TRP A 168 -18.97 4.21 -26.35
N LEU A 169 -17.91 4.63 -25.66
CA LEU A 169 -16.67 3.89 -25.51
C LEU A 169 -16.31 3.81 -24.03
N VAL A 170 -15.80 2.68 -23.58
CA VAL A 170 -15.26 2.53 -22.23
C VAL A 170 -13.96 3.32 -22.17
N SER A 171 -13.91 4.34 -21.32
CA SER A 171 -12.74 5.21 -21.15
C SER A 171 -11.86 4.82 -19.97
N GLU A 172 -12.46 4.18 -18.96
CA GLU A 172 -11.76 3.74 -17.75
C GLU A 172 -12.40 2.45 -17.22
N PHE A 173 -11.56 1.55 -16.69
CA PHE A 173 -11.98 0.35 -15.99
C PHE A 173 -10.96 0.00 -14.91
N VAL A 174 -11.30 0.24 -13.65
CA VAL A 174 -10.38 0.10 -12.51
C VAL A 174 -11.06 -0.54 -11.31
N PRO A 175 -10.34 -1.30 -10.46
CA PRO A 175 -10.91 -1.82 -9.22
C PRO A 175 -11.38 -0.69 -8.31
N ALA A 176 -12.55 -0.84 -7.70
CA ALA A 176 -12.99 0.07 -6.66
C ALA A 176 -12.10 -0.08 -5.41
N PRO A 177 -11.79 1.01 -4.69
CA PRO A 177 -10.94 0.96 -3.50
C PRO A 177 -11.55 0.01 -2.44
N SER A 178 -10.68 -0.78 -1.81
CA SER A 178 -11.05 -1.89 -0.91
C SER A 178 -11.70 -1.46 0.41
N SER A 179 -11.55 -0.18 0.80
CA SER A 179 -12.14 0.39 2.01
C SER A 179 -13.64 0.67 1.81
N GLY A 180 -14.46 -0.37 1.66
CA GLY A 180 -15.93 -0.27 1.60
C GLY A 180 -16.62 -1.02 0.47
N SER A 181 -15.88 -1.55 -0.51
CA SER A 181 -16.44 -2.23 -1.68
C SER A 181 -16.47 -3.76 -1.55
N THR A 182 -17.02 -4.29 -0.45
CA THR A 182 -17.37 -5.72 -0.41
C THR A 182 -18.75 -5.89 -1.06
N ALA A 183 -18.82 -6.61 -2.18
CA ALA A 183 -20.10 -6.97 -2.76
C ALA A 183 -20.85 -7.90 -1.79
N PRO A 184 -22.08 -7.57 -1.34
CA PRO A 184 -22.84 -8.44 -0.44
C PRO A 184 -23.08 -9.80 -1.12
N GLY A 185 -23.01 -10.88 -0.34
CA GLY A 185 -23.25 -12.24 -0.83
C GLY A 185 -24.60 -12.37 -1.54
N ILE A 186 -24.69 -13.33 -2.47
CA ILE A 186 -25.93 -13.63 -3.21
C ILE A 186 -26.92 -14.31 -2.25
N GLY A 187 -27.62 -13.54 -1.42
CA GLY A 187 -28.76 -13.97 -0.61
C GLY A 187 -30.08 -13.54 -1.24
N GLU A 188 -31.10 -14.40 -1.16
CA GLU A 188 -32.48 -14.10 -1.56
C GLU A 188 -32.97 -12.84 -0.82
N GLY A 189 -33.26 -11.77 -1.59
CA GLY A 189 -33.74 -10.49 -1.06
C GLY A 189 -32.84 -9.28 -1.34
N ALA A 190 -31.62 -9.45 -1.84
CA ALA A 190 -30.70 -8.34 -2.12
C ALA A 190 -30.97 -7.67 -3.48
N SER A 191 -32.10 -6.97 -3.63
CA SER A 191 -32.43 -6.14 -4.81
C SER A 191 -31.58 -4.87 -4.90
N ASP A 192 -30.94 -4.46 -3.81
CA ASP A 192 -30.07 -3.28 -3.77
C ASP A 192 -28.62 -3.67 -3.49
N LEU A 193 -27.72 -3.28 -4.40
CA LEU A 193 -26.29 -3.19 -4.12
C LEU A 193 -26.06 -2.07 -3.09
N HIS A 194 -26.12 -2.40 -1.80
CA HIS A 194 -25.61 -1.51 -0.75
C HIS A 194 -24.07 -1.53 -0.78
N ILE A 195 -23.49 -0.76 -1.70
CA ILE A 195 -22.05 -0.44 -1.67
C ILE A 195 -21.90 0.81 -0.79
N SER A 196 -21.33 0.64 0.39
CA SER A 196 -21.00 1.74 1.29
C SER A 196 -19.74 2.44 0.77
N LEU A 197 -19.90 3.56 0.06
CA LEU A 197 -18.75 4.39 -0.31
C LEU A 197 -18.31 5.19 0.93
N PRO A 198 -17.00 5.27 1.22
CA PRO A 198 -16.52 6.35 2.05
C PRO A 198 -16.79 7.65 1.27
N THR A 199 -17.73 8.47 1.76
CA THR A 199 -17.73 9.90 1.43
C THR A 199 -16.32 10.40 1.63
N SER A 200 -15.80 11.20 0.69
CA SER A 200 -14.49 11.85 0.74
C SER A 200 -14.39 12.83 1.92
N GLY A 201 -14.53 12.33 3.14
CA GLY A 201 -14.14 12.95 4.38
C GLY A 201 -12.78 12.36 4.71
N THR A 202 -11.80 13.24 4.80
CA THR A 202 -10.40 13.04 5.18
C THR A 202 -10.24 11.99 6.28
N SER A 203 -10.18 10.71 5.92
CA SER A 203 -9.88 9.64 6.88
C SER A 203 -8.38 9.64 7.11
N LYS A 204 -7.96 10.40 8.12
CA LYS A 204 -6.67 10.21 8.77
C LYS A 204 -6.71 8.83 9.43
N SER A 205 -6.44 7.77 8.67
CA SER A 205 -6.17 6.46 9.27
C SER A 205 -4.90 6.61 10.10
N PRO A 206 -4.92 6.43 11.43
CA PRO A 206 -3.69 6.41 12.19
C PRO A 206 -2.91 5.20 11.74
N LEU A 207 -1.79 5.42 11.04
CA LEU A 207 -0.76 4.41 10.81
C LEU A 207 -0.53 3.68 12.14
N SER A 208 -0.73 2.37 12.17
CA SER A 208 -0.64 1.60 13.40
C SER A 208 0.75 1.81 14.03
N ALA A 209 0.79 2.43 15.20
CA ALA A 209 2.00 2.70 15.97
C ALA A 209 2.81 1.42 16.29
N THR A 210 2.21 0.25 16.10
CA THR A 210 2.83 -1.07 16.17
C THR A 210 4.05 -1.22 15.24
N TRP A 211 4.08 -0.54 14.09
CA TRP A 211 5.25 -0.60 13.18
C TRP A 211 6.47 0.14 13.73
N LEU A 212 6.29 1.13 14.61
CA LEU A 212 7.39 1.85 15.26
C LEU A 212 8.04 1.03 16.39
N LEU A 213 7.32 0.06 16.96
CA LEU A 213 7.86 -0.79 18.04
C LEU A 213 8.97 -1.72 17.52
N LEU A 214 8.93 -2.13 16.25
CA LEU A 214 9.94 -3.01 15.67
C LEU A 214 11.34 -2.37 15.65
N PRO A 215 11.55 -1.17 15.07
CA PRO A 215 12.85 -0.49 15.16
C PRO A 215 13.18 -0.04 16.59
N LEU A 216 12.21 0.45 17.38
CA LEU A 216 12.48 0.87 18.77
C LEU A 216 12.96 -0.28 19.64
N SER A 217 12.38 -1.48 19.48
CA SER A 217 12.81 -2.67 20.23
C SER A 217 14.24 -3.07 19.88
N ALA A 218 14.61 -2.99 18.60
CA ALA A 218 15.97 -3.25 18.13
C ALA A 218 16.97 -2.24 18.72
N PHE A 219 16.62 -0.95 18.76
CA PHE A 219 17.45 0.08 19.41
C PHE A 219 17.54 -0.10 20.93
N SER A 220 16.45 -0.45 21.61
CA SER A 220 16.43 -0.67 23.05
C SER A 220 17.35 -1.83 23.46
N LEU A 221 17.38 -2.91 22.66
CA LEU A 221 18.22 -4.07 22.91
C LEU A 221 19.72 -3.75 22.88
N ILE A 222 20.13 -2.82 21.99
CA ILE A 222 21.52 -2.37 21.86
C ILE A 222 22.02 -1.71 23.15
N PHE A 223 21.16 -1.01 23.88
CA PHE A 223 21.52 -0.37 25.16
C PHE A 223 21.34 -1.30 26.37
N LEU A 224 20.32 -2.15 26.38
CA LEU A 224 20.01 -3.03 27.51
C LEU A 224 21.04 -4.15 27.71
N VAL A 225 21.58 -4.72 26.63
CA VAL A 225 22.57 -5.81 26.72
C VAL A 225 23.88 -5.38 27.42
N PRO A 226 24.54 -4.27 27.04
CA PRO A 226 25.74 -3.82 27.75
C PRO A 226 25.44 -3.33 29.18
N LEU A 227 24.28 -2.71 29.41
CA LEU A 227 23.86 -2.27 30.74
C LEU A 227 23.66 -3.47 31.69
N GLY A 228 22.95 -4.51 31.23
CA GLY A 228 22.71 -5.73 32.01
C GLY A 228 23.99 -6.50 32.34
N LEU A 229 24.93 -6.57 31.40
CA LEU A 229 26.25 -7.18 31.62
C LEU A 229 27.12 -6.34 32.58
N GLY A 230 27.00 -5.01 32.54
CA GLY A 230 27.67 -4.08 33.46
C GLY A 230 27.17 -4.23 34.90
N VAL A 231 25.84 -4.20 35.10
CA VAL A 231 25.21 -4.34 36.42
C VAL A 231 25.51 -5.73 37.02
N ARG A 232 25.38 -6.81 36.23
CA ARG A 232 25.71 -8.17 36.69
C ARG A 232 27.18 -8.32 37.07
N GLY A 233 28.08 -7.63 36.37
CA GLY A 233 29.50 -7.56 36.72
C GLY A 233 29.75 -6.82 38.03
N PHE A 234 29.08 -5.69 38.23
CA PHE A 234 29.19 -4.86 39.44
C PHE A 234 28.68 -5.57 40.69
N VAL A 235 27.53 -6.25 40.59
CA VAL A 235 26.96 -7.03 41.70
C VAL A 235 27.87 -8.21 42.10
N ARG A 236 28.46 -8.92 41.13
CA ARG A 236 29.41 -10.01 41.44
C ARG A 236 30.71 -9.48 42.08
N ASN A 237 31.19 -8.30 41.66
CA ASN A 237 32.39 -7.71 42.22
C ASN A 237 32.20 -7.22 43.66
N ARG A 238 31.00 -6.70 43.98
CA ARG A 238 30.64 -6.33 45.36
C ARG A 238 30.53 -7.52 46.29
N ARG A 239 30.13 -8.70 45.80
CA ARG A 239 30.12 -9.94 46.61
C ARG A 239 31.54 -10.42 46.93
N ALA A 240 32.45 -10.35 45.97
CA ALA A 240 33.85 -10.71 46.19
C ALA A 240 34.55 -9.80 47.22
N MET A 241 34.27 -8.49 47.23
CA MET A 241 34.84 -7.58 48.24
C MET A 241 34.43 -7.93 49.67
N ARG A 242 33.19 -8.38 49.89
CA ARG A 242 32.73 -8.82 51.22
C ARG A 242 33.45 -10.09 51.69
N GLU A 243 33.77 -10.99 50.77
CA GLU A 243 34.55 -12.20 51.07
C GLU A 243 36.01 -11.85 51.43
N TYR A 244 36.62 -10.85 50.78
CA TYR A 244 37.95 -10.37 51.13
C TYR A 244 37.98 -9.60 52.45
N GLU A 245 36.95 -8.79 52.73
CA GLU A 245 36.81 -8.08 54.02
C GLU A 245 36.59 -9.06 55.18
N ALA A 246 35.78 -10.11 54.97
CA ALA A 246 35.59 -11.21 55.94
C ALA A 246 36.88 -12.03 56.15
N ALA A 247 37.66 -12.29 55.09
CA ALA A 247 38.94 -12.97 55.19
C ALA A 247 40.04 -12.11 55.84
N ALA A 248 40.00 -10.78 55.63
CA ALA A 248 40.93 -9.84 56.24
C ALA A 248 40.66 -9.67 57.75
N THR A 249 39.40 -9.62 58.17
CA THR A 249 39.02 -9.58 59.59
C THR A 249 39.39 -10.87 60.33
N TYR A 250 39.29 -12.04 59.69
CA TYR A 250 39.77 -13.31 60.26
C TYR A 250 41.29 -13.32 60.49
N ARG A 251 42.06 -12.70 59.58
CA ARG A 251 43.53 -12.63 59.69
C ARG A 251 44.03 -11.62 60.73
N SER A 252 43.25 -10.59 61.05
CA SER A 252 43.63 -9.61 62.09
C SER A 252 43.40 -10.10 63.51
N THR A 253 42.62 -11.16 63.73
CA THR A 253 42.37 -11.74 65.06
C THR A 253 43.38 -12.83 65.46
N SER A 254 44.26 -13.25 64.55
CA SER A 254 45.15 -14.40 64.73
C SER A 254 46.65 -14.04 64.90
N SER A 255 46.98 -12.80 65.29
CA SER A 255 48.36 -12.44 65.67
C SER A 255 48.50 -12.51 67.20
N PRO A 256 49.21 -13.51 67.75
CA PRO A 256 49.61 -13.48 69.14
C PRO A 256 50.80 -12.53 69.32
N SER A 257 50.81 -11.86 70.47
CA SER A 257 51.90 -11.04 71.01
C SER A 257 53.20 -11.80 71.23
#